data_AF-A0A4R3YHG7-F1
#
_entry.id   AF-A0A4R3YHG7-F1
#
_cell.length_a   1.000
_cell.length_b   1.000
_cell.length_c   1.000
_cell.angle_alpha   90.00
_cell.angle_beta   90.00
_cell.angle_gamma   90.00
#
_symmetry.space_group_name_H-M   'P 1'
#
loop_
_entity.id
_entity.type
_entity.pdbx_description
1 polymer ?
#
loop_
_entity_poly.entity_id
_entity_poly.type
_entity_poly.pdbx_seq_one_letter_code
_entity_poly.pdbx_strand_id
1 'polypeptide(L)'
;MKLHIKGKVMSIHNKMDILDENENVRYRVVSKALSIHDKTHIEDAQGNEIAYLHAKAISIHQVHYIEMANGEKFEMKIKLGHPFKNQFVVDGLGWKMLGEFAAHDYKIVDENDHVLATAHRKWFSMHDIYYLDILEDSQAEKIIACYIVLEHILRNQESAATSNSSNNQ
;
A
#
# COMPACT_ATOMS: atom_id res chain seq x y z
N MET A 1 9.69 13.96 -1.66
CA MET A 1 8.94 14.42 -0.47
C MET A 1 8.88 13.34 0.61
N LYS A 2 8.73 13.70 1.90
CA LYS A 2 8.53 12.73 2.99
C LYS A 2 7.08 12.73 3.46
N LEU A 3 6.46 11.55 3.46
CA LEU A 3 5.11 11.32 3.97
C LEU A 3 5.17 10.40 5.18
N HIS A 4 4.21 10.55 6.08
CA HIS A 4 4.06 9.68 7.23
C HIS A 4 2.60 9.35 7.51
N ILE A 5 2.38 8.16 8.04
CA ILE A 5 1.07 7.58 8.33
C ILE A 5 1.08 7.10 9.77
N LYS A 6 0.16 7.63 10.59
CA LYS A 6 0.08 7.30 12.03
C LYS A 6 -0.86 6.11 12.25
N GLY A 7 -0.31 5.01 12.79
CA GLY A 7 -0.97 3.70 12.91
C GLY A 7 -2.25 3.66 13.74
N LYS A 8 -2.47 4.57 14.70
CA LYS A 8 -3.69 4.58 15.52
C LYS A 8 -4.96 4.98 14.75
N VAL A 9 -4.82 5.70 13.64
CA VAL A 9 -5.97 6.12 12.80
C VAL A 9 -6.46 4.96 11.91
N MET A 10 -5.61 3.95 11.70
CA MET A 10 -5.90 2.81 10.81
C MET A 10 -6.88 1.77 11.38
N SER A 11 -7.22 1.84 12.68
CA SER A 11 -7.89 0.75 13.39
C SER A 11 -9.41 0.91 13.56
N ILE A 12 -10.00 2.08 13.30
CA ILE A 12 -11.39 2.35 13.78
C ILE A 12 -12.32 2.90 12.68
N HIS A 13 -11.80 3.41 11.56
CA HIS A 13 -12.65 3.95 10.50
C HIS A 13 -12.14 3.56 9.11
N ASN A 14 -13.10 3.52 8.19
CA ASN A 14 -12.98 3.45 6.74
C ASN A 14 -12.10 4.51 6.07
N LYS A 15 -11.36 5.30 6.86
CA LYS A 15 -10.65 6.47 6.39
C LYS A 15 -9.30 6.57 7.10
N MET A 16 -8.26 6.87 6.33
CA MET A 16 -6.89 7.07 6.81
C MET A 16 -6.29 8.30 6.13
N ASP A 17 -5.68 9.18 6.91
CA ASP A 17 -4.98 10.35 6.38
C ASP A 17 -3.48 10.06 6.22
N ILE A 18 -2.91 10.51 5.10
CA ILE A 18 -1.47 10.52 4.81
C ILE A 18 -0.98 11.95 4.99
N LEU A 19 -0.02 12.13 5.89
CA LEU A 19 0.46 13.43 6.33
C LEU A 19 1.82 13.73 5.71
N ASP A 20 2.09 15.00 5.40
CA ASP A 20 3.46 15.46 5.11
C ASP A 20 4.26 15.73 6.39
N GLU A 21 5.52 16.12 6.22
CA GLU A 21 6.45 16.45 7.32
C GLU A 21 5.96 17.58 8.25
N ASN A 22 5.02 18.42 7.80
CA ASN A 22 4.44 19.52 8.58
C ASN A 22 3.10 19.13 9.24
N GLU A 23 2.78 17.82 9.28
CA GLU A 23 1.52 17.28 9.78
C GLU A 23 0.26 17.72 8.99
N ASN A 24 0.43 18.22 7.76
CA ASN A 24 -0.70 18.54 6.91
C ASN A 24 -1.19 17.30 6.18
N VAL A 25 -2.52 17.13 6.10
CA VAL A 25 -3.13 16.08 5.27
C VAL A 25 -2.81 16.37 3.81
N ARG A 26 -2.13 15.43 3.16
CA ARG A 26 -1.85 15.47 1.72
C ARG A 26 -2.79 14.58 0.93
N TYR A 27 -3.07 13.39 1.47
CA TYR A 27 -3.94 12.42 0.84
C TYR A 27 -4.85 11.78 1.89
N ARG A 28 -5.99 11.31 1.44
CA ARG A 28 -6.94 10.54 2.24
C ARG A 28 -7.28 9.25 1.54
N VAL A 29 -7.16 8.15 2.27
CA VAL A 29 -7.52 6.81 1.81
C VAL A 29 -8.88 6.48 2.39
N VAL A 30 -9.84 6.12 1.54
CA VAL A 30 -11.23 5.81 1.91
C VAL A 30 -11.59 4.41 1.43
N SER A 31 -11.81 3.48 2.36
CA SER A 31 -12.16 2.08 2.09
C SER A 31 -13.60 1.80 2.55
N LYS A 32 -14.33 0.92 1.86
CA LYS A 32 -15.69 0.54 2.30
C LYS A 32 -15.65 -0.67 3.26
N ALA A 33 -15.91 -0.43 4.56
CA ALA A 33 -15.80 -1.37 5.71
C ALA A 33 -16.41 -2.78 5.60
N LEU A 34 -17.27 -3.08 4.63
CA LEU A 34 -18.27 -4.13 4.83
C LEU A 34 -18.45 -5.11 3.68
N SER A 35 -17.54 -5.13 2.71
CA SER A 35 -17.61 -6.16 1.68
C SER A 35 -16.25 -6.70 1.33
N ILE A 36 -16.23 -8.00 1.08
CA ILE A 36 -15.18 -8.89 0.54
C ILE A 36 -14.64 -8.43 -0.84
N HIS A 37 -14.87 -7.17 -1.21
CA HIS A 37 -14.29 -6.51 -2.37
C HIS A 37 -13.47 -5.33 -1.85
N ASP A 38 -12.15 -5.48 -1.87
CA ASP A 38 -11.13 -4.52 -1.42
C ASP A 38 -11.15 -3.23 -2.24
N LYS A 39 -12.26 -2.50 -2.23
CA LYS A 39 -12.44 -1.24 -2.96
C LYS A 39 -11.98 -0.08 -2.09
N THR A 40 -10.96 0.62 -2.57
CA THR A 40 -10.36 1.75 -1.87
C THR A 40 -10.17 2.91 -2.82
N HIS A 41 -10.57 4.10 -2.37
CA HIS A 41 -10.36 5.35 -3.07
C HIS A 41 -9.24 6.12 -2.38
N ILE A 42 -8.37 6.75 -3.16
CA ILE A 42 -7.38 7.70 -2.69
C ILE A 42 -7.83 9.06 -3.20
N GLU A 43 -7.92 10.02 -2.29
CA GLU A 43 -8.32 11.39 -2.54
C GLU A 43 -7.17 12.33 -2.15
N ASP A 44 -7.08 13.49 -2.80
CA ASP A 44 -6.23 14.59 -2.34
C ASP A 44 -6.84 15.29 -1.10
N ALA A 45 -6.13 16.30 -0.58
CA ALA A 45 -6.60 17.09 0.55
C ALA A 45 -7.90 17.87 0.29
N GLN A 46 -8.23 18.13 -0.98
CA GLN A 46 -9.45 18.82 -1.41
C GLN A 46 -10.63 17.85 -1.64
N GLY A 47 -10.37 16.53 -1.61
CA GLY A 47 -11.37 15.48 -1.86
C GLY A 47 -11.50 15.10 -3.33
N ASN A 48 -10.58 15.50 -4.21
CA ASN A 48 -10.56 15.02 -5.58
C ASN A 48 -9.97 13.61 -5.62
N GLU A 49 -10.58 12.71 -6.41
CA GLU A 49 -10.09 11.35 -6.58
C GLU A 49 -8.74 11.35 -7.31
N ILE A 50 -7.78 10.61 -6.76
CA ILE A 50 -6.44 10.38 -7.31
C ILE A 50 -6.34 8.97 -7.88
N ALA A 51 -6.85 7.98 -7.15
CA ALA A 51 -6.81 6.59 -7.58
C ALA A 51 -7.94 5.76 -6.99
N TYR A 52 -8.36 4.75 -7.74
CA TYR A 52 -9.28 3.72 -7.32
C TYR A 52 -8.59 2.35 -7.39
N LEU A 53 -8.57 1.68 -6.24
CA LEU A 53 -7.90 0.41 -6.02
C LEU A 53 -8.94 -0.67 -5.82
N HIS A 54 -8.77 -1.82 -6.48
CA HIS A 54 -9.64 -2.96 -6.25
C HIS A 54 -8.97 -4.30 -6.50
N ALA A 55 -9.24 -5.28 -5.65
CA ALA A 55 -8.81 -6.65 -5.88
C ALA A 55 -9.54 -7.28 -7.06
N LYS A 56 -8.85 -8.16 -7.80
CA LYS A 56 -9.46 -8.99 -8.83
C LYS A 56 -10.37 -10.03 -8.18
N ALA A 57 -11.68 -9.92 -8.40
CA ALA A 57 -12.73 -10.70 -7.71
C ALA A 57 -12.58 -12.24 -7.80
N ILE A 58 -11.84 -12.77 -8.79
CA ILE A 58 -11.58 -14.21 -8.96
C ILE A 58 -10.07 -14.42 -9.20
N SER A 59 -9.23 -13.96 -8.27
CA SER A 59 -7.79 -14.17 -8.35
C SER A 59 -7.28 -15.01 -7.18
N ILE A 60 -6.87 -16.24 -7.47
CA ILE A 60 -6.04 -17.05 -6.57
C ILE A 60 -4.65 -16.43 -6.33
N HIS A 61 -4.25 -15.42 -7.13
CA HIS A 61 -2.88 -14.87 -7.20
C HIS A 61 -2.73 -13.48 -6.55
N GLN A 62 -3.65 -13.04 -5.70
CA GLN A 62 -3.57 -11.74 -4.98
C GLN A 62 -3.30 -10.54 -5.92
N VAL A 63 -3.96 -10.51 -7.08
CA VAL A 63 -3.79 -9.43 -8.07
C VAL A 63 -4.70 -8.25 -7.72
N HIS A 64 -4.12 -7.06 -7.72
CA HIS A 64 -4.82 -5.79 -7.46
C HIS A 64 -4.72 -4.87 -8.66
N TYR A 65 -5.85 -4.29 -9.02
CA TYR A 65 -5.95 -3.26 -10.06
C TYR A 65 -5.82 -1.88 -9.43
N ILE A 66 -5.04 -1.03 -10.09
CA ILE A 66 -4.83 0.36 -9.74
C ILE A 66 -5.28 1.21 -10.93
N GLU A 67 -6.31 2.01 -10.72
CA GLU A 67 -6.84 2.92 -11.73
C GLU A 67 -6.63 4.37 -11.26
N MET A 68 -5.80 5.13 -11.97
CA MET A 68 -5.53 6.52 -11.67
C MET A 68 -6.62 7.42 -12.26
N ALA A 69 -6.90 8.55 -11.62
CA ALA A 69 -7.89 9.52 -12.10
C ALA A 69 -7.54 10.13 -13.47
N ASN A 70 -6.25 10.16 -13.82
CA ASN A 70 -5.76 10.59 -15.14
C ASN A 70 -5.98 9.55 -16.26
N GLY A 71 -6.55 8.37 -15.94
CA GLY A 71 -6.85 7.30 -16.88
C GLY A 71 -5.78 6.21 -17.00
N GLU A 72 -4.61 6.37 -16.36
CA GLU A 72 -3.60 5.30 -16.31
C GLU A 72 -4.10 4.10 -15.51
N LYS A 73 -3.80 2.89 -15.98
CA LYS A 73 -4.17 1.64 -15.30
C LYS A 73 -3.01 0.69 -15.26
N PHE A 74 -2.79 0.07 -14.11
CA PHE A 74 -1.74 -0.91 -13.90
C PHE A 74 -2.15 -1.96 -12.85
N GLU A 75 -1.40 -3.05 -12.81
CA GLU A 75 -1.68 -4.18 -11.94
C GLU A 75 -0.51 -4.40 -10.97
N MET A 76 -0.83 -4.68 -9.71
CA MET A 76 0.15 -5.15 -8.73
C MET A 76 -0.11 -6.61 -8.38
N LYS A 77 0.94 -7.41 -8.35
CA LYS A 77 0.87 -8.82 -7.98
C LYS A 77 2.11 -9.30 -7.24
N ILE A 78 1.95 -10.34 -6.43
CA ILE A 78 3.07 -11.06 -5.84
C ILE A 78 3.78 -11.90 -6.91
N LYS A 79 5.12 -11.82 -6.95
CA LYS A 79 5.95 -12.66 -7.80
C LYS A 79 6.17 -14.01 -7.13
N LEU A 80 5.41 -15.02 -7.56
CA LEU A 80 5.60 -16.40 -7.13
C LEU A 80 6.82 -17.03 -7.81
N GLY A 81 7.64 -17.78 -7.07
CA GLY A 81 8.77 -18.57 -7.62
C GLY A 81 10.15 -18.32 -7.01
N HIS A 82 10.29 -17.39 -6.06
CA HIS A 82 11.53 -17.24 -5.28
C HIS A 82 11.35 -17.79 -3.86
N PRO A 83 12.10 -18.83 -3.44
CA PRO A 83 11.87 -19.53 -2.17
C PRO A 83 12.19 -18.72 -0.89
N PHE A 84 12.79 -17.53 -1.01
CA PHE A 84 13.27 -16.77 0.16
C PHE A 84 13.00 -15.26 0.10
N LYS A 85 12.33 -14.74 -0.93
CA LYS A 85 12.04 -13.31 -1.07
C LYS A 85 10.67 -13.12 -1.71
N ASN A 86 9.69 -12.73 -0.90
CA ASN A 86 8.49 -12.13 -1.44
C ASN A 86 8.93 -10.88 -2.21
N GLN A 87 8.43 -10.71 -3.43
CA GLN A 87 8.64 -9.53 -4.25
C GLN A 87 7.28 -9.17 -4.85
N PHE A 88 6.93 -7.89 -4.85
CA PHE A 88 5.77 -7.41 -5.58
C PHE A 88 6.23 -6.76 -6.88
N VAL A 89 5.45 -6.95 -7.93
CA VAL A 89 5.69 -6.39 -9.26
C VAL A 89 4.48 -5.56 -9.65
N VAL A 90 4.75 -4.41 -10.25
CA VAL A 90 3.75 -3.47 -10.78
C VAL A 90 3.81 -3.52 -12.31
N ASP A 91 2.98 -4.38 -12.89
CA ASP A 91 2.86 -4.52 -14.33
C ASP A 91 2.20 -3.26 -14.92
N GLY A 92 2.78 -2.72 -15.98
CA GLY A 92 2.38 -1.45 -16.60
C GLY A 92 3.30 -0.28 -16.27
N LEU A 93 3.97 -0.31 -15.11
CA LEU A 93 5.01 0.66 -14.73
C LEU A 93 6.43 0.07 -14.76
N GLY A 94 6.56 -1.26 -14.78
CA GLY A 94 7.86 -1.94 -14.72
C GLY A 94 8.50 -1.90 -13.32
N TRP A 95 7.75 -1.45 -12.30
CA TRP A 95 8.28 -1.28 -10.95
C TRP A 95 8.27 -2.58 -10.15
N LYS A 96 9.12 -2.60 -9.13
CA LYS A 96 9.27 -3.71 -8.19
C LYS A 96 9.32 -3.17 -6.77
N MET A 97 8.71 -3.90 -5.84
CA MET A 97 8.87 -3.64 -4.40
C MET A 97 9.75 -4.73 -3.80
N LEU A 98 10.78 -4.32 -3.07
CA LEU A 98 11.85 -5.19 -2.56
C LEU A 98 12.15 -4.85 -1.09
N GLY A 99 12.20 -5.86 -0.21
CA GLY A 99 12.58 -5.65 1.20
C GLY A 99 11.94 -6.69 2.14
N GLU A 100 11.88 -6.33 3.41
CA GLU A 100 11.21 -7.07 4.47
C GLU A 100 9.83 -6.45 4.75
N PHE A 101 8.81 -6.95 4.05
CA PHE A 101 7.47 -6.35 4.10
C PHE A 101 6.79 -6.47 5.47
N ALA A 102 7.02 -7.56 6.21
CA ALA A 102 6.46 -7.75 7.56
C ALA A 102 7.06 -6.78 8.59
N ALA A 103 8.30 -6.32 8.36
CA ALA A 103 8.94 -5.27 9.15
C ALA A 103 8.57 -3.87 8.65
N HIS A 104 7.83 -3.78 7.54
CA HIS A 104 7.54 -2.54 6.81
C HIS A 104 8.81 -1.79 6.41
N ASP A 105 9.88 -2.53 6.06
CA ASP A 105 11.15 -1.99 5.57
C ASP A 105 11.39 -2.46 4.13
N TYR A 106 11.04 -1.61 3.17
CA TYR A 106 11.12 -1.96 1.75
C TYR A 106 11.30 -0.72 0.87
N LYS A 107 11.68 -0.95 -0.38
CA LYS A 107 11.83 0.09 -1.39
C LYS A 107 11.03 -0.23 -2.64
N ILE A 108 10.60 0.83 -3.32
CA ILE A 108 10.01 0.78 -4.67
C ILE A 108 11.10 1.18 -5.65
N VAL A 109 11.35 0.35 -6.65
CA VAL A 109 12.35 0.59 -7.69
C VAL A 109 11.75 0.49 -9.08
N ASP A 110 12.32 1.22 -10.04
CA ASP A 110 11.96 1.12 -11.46
C ASP A 110 12.57 -0.14 -12.12
N GLU A 111 12.40 -0.25 -13.44
CA GLU A 111 12.94 -1.37 -14.21
C GLU A 111 14.48 -1.44 -14.25
N ASN A 112 15.13 -0.30 -14.03
CA ASN A 112 16.59 -0.11 -14.00
C ASN A 112 17.16 -0.15 -12.56
N ASP A 113 16.34 -0.57 -11.59
CA ASP A 113 16.66 -0.63 -10.16
C ASP A 113 16.94 0.74 -9.49
N HIS A 114 16.52 1.86 -10.12
CA HIS A 114 16.54 3.16 -9.47
C HIS A 114 15.47 3.23 -8.38
N VAL A 115 15.85 3.77 -7.22
CA VAL A 115 14.94 3.88 -6.07
C VAL A 115 13.99 5.06 -6.26
N LEU A 116 12.69 4.77 -6.31
CA LEU A 116 11.62 5.76 -6.44
C LEU A 116 11.08 6.17 -5.07
N ALA A 117 11.02 5.23 -4.12
CA ALA A 117 10.60 5.49 -2.76
C ALA A 117 11.13 4.43 -1.78
N THR A 118 11.16 4.78 -0.50
CA THR A 118 11.47 3.86 0.60
C THR A 118 10.39 3.94 1.68
N ALA A 119 10.00 2.79 2.21
CA ALA A 119 9.08 2.66 3.32
C ALA A 119 9.83 2.09 4.53
N HIS A 120 9.61 2.68 5.70
CA HIS A 120 10.17 2.20 6.96
C HIS A 120 9.21 2.45 8.11
N ARG A 121 9.08 1.48 9.02
CA ARG A 121 8.33 1.63 10.26
C ARG A 121 9.23 2.10 11.39
N LYS A 122 8.77 3.09 12.16
CA LYS A 122 9.34 3.44 13.46
C LYS A 122 8.36 3.12 14.57
N TRP A 123 8.85 2.37 15.56
CA TRP A 123 8.14 2.14 16.80
C TRP A 123 8.31 3.34 17.72
N PHE A 124 7.21 4.05 17.98
CA PHE A 124 7.15 5.04 19.03
C PHE A 124 6.23 4.54 20.14
N SER A 125 6.52 4.90 21.39
CA SER A 125 6.10 4.34 22.68
C SER A 125 4.63 3.89 22.86
N MET A 126 3.71 4.27 21.97
CA MET A 126 2.30 3.85 21.99
C MET A 126 1.67 3.63 20.59
N HIS A 127 2.31 4.05 19.50
CA HIS A 127 1.78 3.99 18.12
C HIS A 127 2.89 3.70 17.11
N ASP A 128 2.61 2.84 16.15
CA ASP A 128 3.46 2.68 14.97
C ASP A 128 3.31 3.89 14.05
N ILE A 129 4.43 4.42 13.57
CA ILE A 129 4.46 5.43 12.52
C ILE A 129 5.15 4.81 11.31
N TYR A 130 4.44 4.80 10.19
CA TYR A 130 4.95 4.34 8.91
C TYR A 130 5.40 5.55 8.11
N TYR A 131 6.63 5.53 7.64
CA TYR A 131 7.19 6.58 6.81
C TYR A 131 7.31 6.09 5.38
N LEU A 132 6.94 6.96 4.45
CA LEU A 132 7.13 6.77 3.02
C LEU A 132 7.93 7.96 2.49
N ASP A 133 9.21 7.74 2.20
CA ASP A 133 10.09 8.74 1.59
C ASP A 133 10.06 8.57 0.08
N ILE A 134 9.46 9.53 -0.62
CA ILE A 134 9.30 9.56 -2.07
C ILE A 134 10.46 10.37 -2.65
N LEU A 135 11.27 9.74 -3.48
CA LEU A 135 12.43 10.36 -4.12
C LEU A 135 12.05 11.00 -5.47
N GLU A 136 11.06 10.44 -6.14
CA GLU A 136 10.56 10.92 -7.44
C GLU A 136 9.14 11.49 -7.29
N ASP A 137 9.05 12.80 -7.04
CA ASP A 137 7.76 13.47 -6.77
C ASP A 137 6.80 13.42 -7.95
N SER A 138 7.30 13.34 -9.19
CA SER A 138 6.46 13.18 -10.39
C SER A 138 5.66 11.88 -10.42
N GLN A 139 6.08 10.90 -9.61
CA GLN A 139 5.46 9.57 -9.49
C GLN A 139 4.76 9.37 -8.14
N ALA A 140 4.64 10.43 -7.31
CA ALA A 140 4.18 10.32 -5.93
C ALA A 140 2.81 9.64 -5.79
N GLU A 141 1.84 10.02 -6.62
CA GLU A 141 0.48 9.45 -6.57
C GLU A 141 0.46 7.95 -6.87
N LYS A 142 1.23 7.50 -7.86
CA LYS A 142 1.36 6.08 -8.22
C LYS A 142 2.09 5.30 -7.13
N ILE A 143 3.12 5.90 -6.53
CA ILE A 143 3.86 5.34 -5.39
C ILE A 143 2.94 5.13 -4.19
N ILE A 144 2.10 6.13 -3.87
CA ILE A 144 1.12 6.04 -2.78
C ILE A 144 0.08 4.96 -3.08
N ALA A 145 -0.46 4.91 -4.31
CA ALA A 145 -1.38 3.86 -4.71
C ALA A 145 -0.78 2.45 -4.53
N CYS A 146 0.48 2.27 -4.95
CA CYS A 146 1.22 1.02 -4.75
C CYS A 146 1.41 0.69 -3.27
N TYR A 147 1.81 1.67 -2.45
CA TYR A 147 1.96 1.51 -1.01
C TYR A 147 0.67 1.02 -0.35
N ILE A 148 -0.48 1.64 -0.66
CA ILE A 148 -1.78 1.25 -0.10
C ILE A 148 -2.20 -0.16 -0.52
N VAL A 149 -1.97 -0.54 -1.77
CA VAL A 149 -2.23 -1.92 -2.21
C VAL A 149 -1.39 -2.92 -1.44
N LEU A 150 -0.10 -2.65 -1.23
CA LEU A 150 0.76 -3.54 -0.44
C LEU A 150 0.26 -3.67 1.01
N GLU A 151 -0.12 -2.57 1.65
CA GLU A 151 -0.68 -2.60 3.01
C GLU A 151 -1.95 -3.47 3.10
N HIS A 152 -2.84 -3.43 2.10
CA HIS A 152 -4.00 -4.33 2.07
C HIS A 152 -3.59 -5.80 1.96
N ILE A 153 -2.63 -6.11 1.10
CA ILE A 153 -2.12 -7.48 0.94
C ILE A 153 -1.55 -8.01 2.25
N LEU A 154 -0.71 -7.21 2.93
CA LEU A 154 -0.08 -7.61 4.19
C LEU A 154 -1.12 -7.84 5.30
N ARG A 155 -2.12 -6.95 5.44
CA ARG A 155 -3.21 -7.11 6.42
C ARG A 155 -4.07 -8.34 6.16
N ASN A 156 -4.37 -8.63 4.89
CA ASN A 156 -5.14 -9.81 4.51
C ASN A 156 -4.38 -11.10 4.83
N GLN A 157 -3.04 -11.11 4.65
CA GLN A 157 -2.19 -12.23 5.05
C GLN A 157 -2.14 -12.42 6.58
N GLU A 158 -2.02 -11.35 7.37
CA GLU A 158 -2.06 -11.40 8.84
C GLU A 158 -3.41 -11.93 9.37
N SER A 159 -4.51 -11.45 8.79
CA SER A 159 -5.87 -11.87 9.18
C SER A 159 -6.12 -13.34 8.88
N ALA A 160 -5.64 -13.84 7.73
CA ALA A 160 -5.72 -15.25 7.35
C ALA A 160 -4.84 -16.16 8.22
N ALA A 161 -3.65 -15.70 8.62
CA ALA A 161 -2.80 -16.45 9.56
C ALA A 161 -3.44 -16.56 10.96
N THR A 162 -4.09 -15.49 11.41
CA THR A 162 -4.76 -15.44 12.71
C THR A 162 -6.01 -16.32 12.74
N SER A 163 -6.81 -16.35 11.67
CA SER A 163 -8.01 -17.20 11.60
C SER A 163 -7.69 -18.70 11.56
N ASN A 164 -6.57 -19.09 10.94
CA ASN A 164 -6.14 -20.49 10.88
C ASN A 164 -5.61 -21.01 12.24
N SER A 165 -5.22 -20.10 13.14
CA SER A 165 -4.75 -20.44 14.50
C SER A 165 -5.90 -20.81 15.45
N SER A 166 -7.12 -20.33 15.16
CA SER A 166 -8.31 -20.53 16.01
C SER A 166 -9.03 -21.86 15.79
N ASN A 167 -8.64 -22.65 14.79
CA ASN A 167 -9.30 -23.91 14.43
C ASN A 167 -8.61 -25.17 15.00
N ASN A 168 -7.64 -25.01 15.89
CA ASN A 168 -6.89 -26.10 16.53
C ASN A 168 -7.06 -26.09 18.07
N GLN A 169 -8.29 -25.94 18.56
CA GLN A 169 -8.65 -26.23 19.96
C GLN A 169 -9.86 -27.17 20.04
#